data_AF-A0A2R6JZL7-F1
#
_entry.id   AF-A0A2R6JZL7-F1
#
_cell.length_a   1.000
_cell.length_b   1.000
_cell.length_c   1.000
_cell.angle_alpha   90.00
_cell.angle_beta   90.00
_cell.angle_gamma   90.00
#
_symmetry.space_group_name_H-M   'P 1'
#
loop_
_entity.id
_entity.type
_entity.pdbx_description
1 polymer ?
#
loop_
_entity_poly.entity_id
_entity_poly.type
_entity_poly.pdbx_seq_one_letter_code
_entity_poly.pdbx_strand_id
1 'polypeptide(L)'
;MGTGVRQIRGVTVDAKLRRVLGLYAVAVLLHAVFDPAVTYVAVRVVEVGVEANPMLRPHFEAGLFRVVVAHLPLFVLLGCIGGSIAYLFETATGRERNRLYAVSQALLDGTVLWGLLLVAWNLRILATAL
;
A
#
# COMPACT_ATOMS: atom_id res chain seq x y z
N MET A 1 -38.25 19.43 -25.25
CA MET A 1 -36.97 19.71 -25.95
C MET A 1 -36.07 20.42 -24.94
N GLY A 2 -34.97 19.90 -24.40
CA GLY A 2 -34.19 18.72 -24.70
C GLY A 2 -32.71 19.06 -24.90
N THR A 3 -32.00 19.57 -23.87
CA THR A 3 -30.53 19.63 -23.78
C THR A 3 -30.18 19.73 -22.28
N GLY A 4 -29.80 18.66 -21.58
CA GLY A 4 -28.61 17.87 -21.83
C GLY A 4 -27.60 18.06 -20.70
N VAL A 5 -28.04 17.87 -19.44
CA VAL A 5 -27.14 17.78 -18.26
C VAL A 5 -26.37 16.46 -18.35
N ARG A 6 -25.39 16.42 -19.24
CA ARG A 6 -24.56 15.23 -19.51
C ARG A 6 -23.17 15.30 -18.85
N GLN A 7 -23.00 16.14 -17.83
CA GLN A 7 -21.68 16.47 -17.27
C GLN A 7 -21.45 16.14 -15.78
N ILE A 8 -22.34 15.42 -15.08
CA ILE A 8 -22.15 15.11 -13.65
C ILE A 8 -21.54 13.71 -13.40
N ARG A 9 -21.48 12.84 -14.43
CA ARG A 9 -21.03 11.44 -14.27
C ARG A 9 -19.52 11.20 -14.40
N GLY A 10 -18.72 12.13 -14.94
CA GLY A 10 -17.26 11.96 -15.08
C GLY A 10 -16.48 12.42 -13.83
N VAL A 11 -16.74 13.66 -13.39
CA VAL A 11 -15.95 14.32 -12.33
C VAL A 11 -15.94 13.56 -11.00
N THR A 12 -17.05 12.90 -10.65
CA THR A 12 -17.16 12.14 -9.38
C THR A 12 -16.44 10.79 -9.42
N VAL A 13 -16.32 10.18 -10.60
CA VAL A 13 -15.66 8.89 -10.81
C VAL A 13 -14.16 9.07 -10.73
N ASP A 14 -13.66 10.10 -11.41
CA ASP A 14 -12.24 10.43 -11.42
C ASP A 14 -11.74 10.79 -10.02
N ALA A 15 -12.54 11.52 -9.23
CA ALA A 15 -12.19 11.86 -7.85
C ALA A 15 -12.14 10.62 -6.94
N LYS A 16 -13.12 9.71 -7.04
CA LYS A 16 -13.18 8.49 -6.22
C LYS A 16 -12.05 7.52 -6.56
N LEU A 17 -11.82 7.29 -7.85
CA LEU A 17 -10.74 6.43 -8.31
C LEU A 17 -9.38 7.01 -7.91
N ARG A 18 -9.14 8.31 -8.13
CA ARG A 18 -7.90 8.98 -7.72
C ARG A 18 -7.64 8.85 -6.22
N ARG A 19 -8.68 8.98 -5.39
CA ARG A 19 -8.56 8.81 -3.94
C ARG A 19 -8.20 7.38 -3.55
N VAL A 20 -8.88 6.39 -4.12
CA VAL A 20 -8.59 4.96 -3.87
C VAL A 20 -7.17 4.60 -4.34
N LEU A 21 -6.77 5.02 -5.54
CA LEU A 21 -5.40 4.79 -6.04
C LEU A 21 -4.34 5.54 -5.21
N GLY A 22 -4.67 6.74 -4.71
CA GLY A 22 -3.80 7.47 -3.80
C GLY A 22 -3.58 6.73 -2.48
N LEU A 23 -4.66 6.26 -1.84
CA LEU A 23 -4.57 5.43 -0.64
C LEU A 23 -3.83 4.12 -0.90
N TYR A 24 -4.06 3.50 -2.06
CA TYR A 24 -3.35 2.30 -2.48
C TYR A 24 -1.85 2.54 -2.60
N ALA A 25 -1.43 3.63 -3.26
CA ALA A 25 -0.02 4.00 -3.37
C ALA A 25 0.62 4.27 -1.99
N VAL A 26 -0.09 4.97 -1.10
CA VAL A 26 0.38 5.20 0.27
C VAL A 26 0.53 3.88 1.03
N ALA A 27 -0.44 2.97 0.94
CA ALA A 27 -0.35 1.65 1.55
C ALA A 27 0.85 0.85 1.02
N VAL A 28 1.07 0.86 -0.29
CA VAL A 28 2.24 0.19 -0.91
C VAL A 28 3.55 0.78 -0.38
N LEU A 29 3.67 2.11 -0.30
CA LEU A 29 4.88 2.74 0.23
C LEU A 29 5.12 2.38 1.70
N LEU A 30 4.08 2.38 2.54
CA LEU A 30 4.22 2.01 3.95
C LEU A 30 4.67 0.56 4.13
N HIS A 31 4.00 -0.39 3.47
CA HIS A 31 4.19 -1.82 3.70
C HIS A 31 5.32 -2.47 2.89
N ALA A 32 5.55 -2.02 1.65
CA ALA A 32 6.53 -2.65 0.77
C ALA A 32 7.87 -1.87 0.70
N VAL A 33 7.92 -0.65 1.25
CA VAL A 33 9.11 0.20 1.19
C VAL A 33 9.55 0.62 2.59
N PHE A 34 8.75 1.43 3.29
CA PHE A 34 9.17 2.02 4.56
C PHE A 34 9.33 0.98 5.67
N ASP A 35 8.35 0.08 5.85
CA ASP A 35 8.41 -0.95 6.87
C ASP A 35 9.63 -1.88 6.67
N PRO A 36 9.86 -2.51 5.50
CA PRO A 36 11.07 -3.30 5.25
C PRO A 36 12.38 -2.51 5.37
N ALA A 37 12.41 -1.23 4.95
CA ALA A 37 13.61 -0.42 5.03
C ALA A 37 14.00 -0.10 6.47
N VAL A 38 13.05 0.31 7.31
CA VAL A 38 13.31 0.60 8.73
C VAL A 38 13.66 -0.69 9.45
N THR A 39 12.97 -1.79 9.17
CA THR A 39 13.32 -3.12 9.70
C THR A 39 14.74 -3.53 9.31
N TYR A 40 15.17 -3.28 8.07
CA TYR A 40 16.51 -3.61 7.61
C TYR A 40 17.57 -2.85 8.40
N VAL A 41 17.35 -1.55 8.62
CA VAL A 41 18.25 -0.74 9.45
C VAL A 41 18.29 -1.28 10.88
N ALA A 42 17.13 -1.50 11.50
CA ALA A 42 17.03 -1.99 12.88
C ALA A 42 17.70 -3.35 13.10
N VAL A 43 17.55 -4.29 12.15
CA VAL A 43 18.04 -5.67 12.27
C VAL A 43 19.50 -5.82 11.81
N ARG A 44 19.91 -5.13 10.75
CA ARG A 44 21.22 -5.39 10.08
C ARG A 44 22.23 -4.27 10.18
N VAL A 45 21.81 -3.03 10.42
CA VAL A 45 22.73 -1.89 10.51
C VAL A 45 23.05 -1.56 11.95
N VAL A 46 22.04 -1.48 12.81
CA VAL A 46 22.20 -1.15 14.23
C VAL A 46 22.02 -2.34 15.18
N GLU A 47 21.56 -3.49 14.67
CA GLU A 47 21.45 -4.76 15.40
C GLU A 47 20.62 -4.69 16.71
N VAL A 48 19.62 -3.80 16.79
CA VAL A 48 18.73 -3.66 17.96
C VAL A 48 17.37 -4.35 17.78
N GLY A 49 17.06 -4.78 16.56
CA GLY A 49 15.81 -5.45 16.21
C GLY A 49 16.02 -6.90 15.77
N VAL A 50 14.93 -7.67 15.81
CA VAL A 50 14.87 -9.03 15.24
C VAL A 50 13.69 -9.11 14.27
N GLU A 51 13.93 -9.61 13.06
CA GLU A 51 12.86 -9.91 12.10
C GLU A 51 12.00 -11.06 12.63
N ALA A 52 10.73 -10.76 12.95
CA ALA A 52 9.79 -11.70 13.54
C ALA A 52 9.27 -12.72 12.52
N ASN A 53 9.22 -12.37 11.23
CA ASN A 53 8.76 -13.26 10.17
C ASN A 53 9.87 -14.25 9.77
N PRO A 54 9.71 -15.55 10.08
CA PRO A 54 10.73 -16.56 9.78
C PRO A 54 10.98 -16.73 8.27
N MET A 55 10.03 -16.36 7.41
CA MET A 55 10.21 -16.41 5.96
C MET A 55 11.06 -15.25 5.44
N LEU A 56 10.99 -14.08 6.08
CA LEU A 56 11.74 -12.90 5.65
C LEU A 56 13.14 -12.85 6.27
N ARG A 57 13.31 -13.37 7.49
CA ARG A 57 14.58 -13.33 8.23
C ARG A 57 15.81 -13.73 7.41
N PRO A 58 15.83 -14.85 6.65
CA PRO A 58 17.01 -15.22 5.86
C PRO A 58 17.37 -14.18 4.79
N HIS A 59 16.39 -13.46 4.25
CA HIS A 59 16.62 -12.41 3.26
C HIS A 59 17.27 -11.18 3.88
N PHE A 60 16.85 -10.79 5.09
CA PHE A 60 17.47 -9.70 5.85
C PHE A 60 18.90 -10.05 6.25
N GLU A 61 19.15 -11.28 6.74
CA GLU A 61 20.49 -11.76 7.07
C GLU A 61 21.43 -11.77 5.86
N ALA A 62 20.91 -12.11 4.68
CA ALA A 62 21.69 -12.16 3.44
C ALA A 62 21.96 -10.79 2.78
N GLY A 63 21.44 -9.69 3.35
CA GLY A 63 21.76 -8.32 2.95
C GLY A 63 20.75 -7.65 2.01
N LEU A 64 20.89 -6.32 1.83
CA LEU A 64 19.91 -5.46 1.16
C LEU A 64 19.50 -5.94 -0.24
N PHE A 65 20.46 -6.42 -1.03
CA PHE A 65 20.16 -6.92 -2.38
C PHE A 65 19.17 -8.08 -2.36
N ARG A 66 19.32 -9.03 -1.42
CA ARG A 66 18.42 -10.17 -1.28
C ARG A 66 17.03 -9.75 -0.81
N VAL A 67 16.94 -8.77 0.08
CA VAL A 67 15.67 -8.16 0.49
C VAL A 67 14.98 -7.56 -0.73
N VAL A 68 15.65 -6.70 -1.51
CA VAL A 68 15.05 -6.06 -2.69
C VAL A 68 14.57 -7.08 -3.72
N VAL A 69 15.39 -8.08 -4.04
CA VAL A 69 15.01 -9.13 -5.00
C VAL A 69 13.81 -9.94 -4.53
N ALA A 70 13.72 -10.27 -3.23
CA ALA A 70 12.58 -10.99 -2.67
C ALA A 70 11.27 -10.19 -2.77
N HIS A 71 11.33 -8.87 -2.87
CA HIS A 71 10.17 -8.00 -3.01
C HIS A 71 9.74 -7.75 -4.47
N LEU A 72 10.56 -8.09 -5.47
CA LEU A 72 10.20 -7.87 -6.88
C LEU A 72 8.87 -8.54 -7.30
N PRO A 73 8.62 -9.83 -6.96
CA PRO A 73 7.33 -10.46 -7.29
C PRO A 73 6.15 -9.76 -6.61
N LEU A 74 6.36 -9.24 -5.39
CA LEU A 74 5.34 -8.48 -4.68
C LEU A 74 4.99 -7.18 -5.42
N PHE A 75 5.98 -6.42 -5.91
CA PHE A 75 5.70 -5.20 -6.67
C PHE A 75 4.93 -5.46 -7.97
N VAL A 76 5.20 -6.57 -8.66
CA VAL A 76 4.42 -6.98 -9.84
C VAL A 76 2.98 -7.29 -9.46
N LEU A 77 2.77 -8.08 -8.39
CA LEU A 77 1.43 -8.40 -7.88
C LEU A 77 0.67 -7.14 -7.48
N LEU A 78 1.33 -6.20 -6.80
CA LEU A 78 0.75 -4.92 -6.41
C LEU A 78 0.36 -4.09 -7.65
N GLY A 79 1.21 -4.03 -8.67
CA GLY A 79 0.87 -3.41 -9.95
C GLY A 79 -0.40 -4.00 -10.57
N CYS A 80 -0.51 -5.34 -10.59
CA CYS A 80 -1.69 -6.05 -11.08
C CYS A 80 -2.96 -5.73 -10.27
N ILE A 81 -2.85 -5.65 -8.93
CA ILE A 81 -3.96 -5.29 -8.05
C ILE A 81 -4.42 -3.85 -8.31
N GLY A 82 -3.49 -2.90 -8.37
CA GLY A 82 -3.78 -1.50 -8.68
C GLY A 82 -4.46 -1.33 -10.04
N GLY A 83 -3.94 -2.00 -11.08
CA GLY A 83 -4.55 -2.02 -12.41
C GLY A 83 -5.95 -2.65 -12.41
N SER A 84 -6.15 -3.74 -11.66
CA SER A 84 -7.46 -4.38 -11.53
C SER A 84 -8.49 -3.48 -10.84
N ILE A 85 -8.09 -2.72 -9.82
CA ILE A 85 -8.96 -1.73 -9.17
C ILE A 85 -9.39 -0.66 -10.18
N ALA A 86 -8.45 -0.10 -10.95
CA ALA A 86 -8.76 0.90 -11.97
C ALA A 86 -9.76 0.35 -13.01
N TYR A 87 -9.48 -0.85 -13.54
CA TYR A 87 -10.34 -1.53 -14.49
C TYR A 87 -11.77 -1.80 -13.95
N LEU A 88 -11.89 -2.23 -12.69
CA LEU A 88 -13.20 -2.45 -12.07
C LEU A 88 -13.99 -1.15 -11.87
N PHE A 89 -13.32 -0.04 -11.56
CA PHE A 89 -13.96 1.26 -11.45
C PHE A 89 -14.52 1.77 -12.78
N GLU A 90 -13.78 1.56 -13.87
CA GLU A 90 -14.19 1.95 -15.23
C GLU A 90 -15.42 1.16 -15.70
N THR A 91 -15.44 -0.15 -15.43
CA THR A 91 -16.48 -1.08 -15.90
C THR A 91 -17.72 -1.15 -15.01
N ALA A 92 -17.63 -0.74 -13.73
CA ALA A 92 -18.74 -0.83 -12.77
C ALA A 92 -19.90 0.14 -13.09
N THR A 93 -21.13 -0.31 -12.81
CA THR A 93 -22.31 0.56 -12.79
C THR A 93 -22.24 1.58 -11.65
N GLY A 94 -23.08 2.62 -11.66
CA GLY A 94 -23.04 3.67 -10.63
C GLY A 94 -23.25 3.16 -9.19
N ARG A 95 -24.10 2.15 -8.98
CA ARG A 95 -24.34 1.55 -7.66
C ARG A 95 -23.15 0.68 -7.23
N GLU A 96 -22.63 -0.15 -8.13
CA GLU A 96 -21.46 -0.99 -7.89
C GLU A 96 -20.23 -0.15 -7.58
N ARG A 97 -20.01 0.92 -8.34
CA ARG A 97 -18.90 1.86 -8.15
C ARG A 97 -18.94 2.53 -6.78
N ASN A 98 -20.12 2.91 -6.28
CA ASN A 98 -20.25 3.46 -4.93
C ASN A 98 -19.92 2.42 -3.84
N ARG A 99 -20.32 1.16 -4.05
CA ARG A 99 -19.96 0.05 -3.14
C ARG A 99 -18.46 -0.25 -3.19
N LEU A 100 -17.90 -0.35 -4.40
CA LEU A 100 -16.46 -0.53 -4.61
C LEU A 100 -15.68 0.56 -3.89
N TYR A 101 -16.06 1.82 -4.09
CA TYR A 101 -15.44 2.94 -3.40
C TYR A 101 -15.52 2.82 -1.88
N ALA A 102 -16.70 2.55 -1.31
CA ALA A 102 -16.85 2.44 0.15
C ALA A 102 -16.00 1.29 0.73
N VAL A 103 -16.01 0.12 0.07
CA VAL A 103 -15.24 -1.05 0.52
C VAL A 103 -13.74 -0.83 0.35
N SER A 104 -13.29 -0.41 -0.84
CA SER A 104 -11.88 -0.11 -1.10
C SER A 104 -11.36 0.97 -0.17
N GLN A 105 -12.14 2.01 0.08
CA GLN A 105 -11.78 3.06 1.03
C GLN A 105 -11.60 2.48 2.43
N ALA A 106 -12.60 1.78 2.98
CA ALA A 106 -12.52 1.27 4.35
C ALA A 106 -11.33 0.32 4.55
N LEU A 107 -11.09 -0.57 3.58
CA LEU A 107 -9.96 -1.50 3.61
C LEU A 107 -8.62 -0.75 3.50
N LEU A 108 -8.49 0.20 2.57
CA LEU A 108 -7.24 0.94 2.40
C LEU A 108 -6.95 1.90 3.54
N ASP A 109 -7.96 2.57 4.11
CA ASP A 109 -7.81 3.40 5.30
C ASP A 109 -7.28 2.55 6.47
N GLY A 110 -7.82 1.34 6.66
CA GLY A 110 -7.32 0.37 7.65
C GLY A 110 -5.89 -0.09 7.37
N THR A 111 -5.57 -0.43 6.12
CA THR A 111 -4.22 -0.84 5.71
C THR A 111 -3.20 0.28 5.88
N VAL A 112 -3.56 1.54 5.56
CA VAL A 112 -2.69 2.70 5.75
C VAL A 112 -2.45 2.93 7.25
N LEU A 113 -3.51 2.92 8.07
CA LEU A 113 -3.37 3.05 9.51
C LEU A 113 -2.45 1.97 10.09
N TRP A 114 -2.63 0.71 9.66
CA TRP A 114 -1.77 -0.39 10.08
C TRP A 114 -0.31 -0.19 9.66
N GLY A 115 -0.07 0.25 8.43
CA GLY A 115 1.28 0.54 7.93
C GLY A 115 1.98 1.66 8.70
N LEU A 116 1.24 2.72 9.06
CA LEU A 116 1.75 3.79 9.90
C LEU A 116 2.15 3.27 11.29
N LEU A 117 1.33 2.40 11.89
CA LEU A 117 1.64 1.80 13.19
C LEU A 117 2.89 0.92 13.15
N LEU A 118 3.06 0.10 12.10
CA LEU A 118 4.26 -0.73 11.92
C LEU A 118 5.52 0.13 11.76
N VAL A 119 5.48 1.11 10.87
CA VAL A 119 6.63 2.02 10.66
C VAL A 119 6.95 2.78 11.94
N ALA A 120 5.95 3.33 12.64
CA ALA A 120 6.16 4.02 13.91
C ALA A 120 6.75 3.10 14.99
N TRP A 121 6.31 1.85 15.06
CA TRP A 121 6.85 0.86 15.98
C TRP A 121 8.32 0.54 15.69
N ASN A 122 8.68 0.33 14.41
CA ASN A 122 10.06 0.06 14.02
C ASN A 122 10.97 1.28 14.24
N LEU A 123 10.47 2.49 14.00
CA LEU A 123 11.19 3.72 14.33
C LEU A 123 11.40 3.86 15.85
N ARG A 124 10.41 3.47 16.67
CA ARG A 124 10.55 3.45 18.13
C ARG A 124 11.65 2.48 18.58
N ILE A 125 11.74 1.29 17.97
CA ILE A 125 12.82 0.33 18.23
C ILE A 125 14.17 0.92 17.79
N LEU A 126 14.24 1.54 16.61
CA LEU A 126 15.46 2.17 16.14
C LEU A 126 15.94 3.27 17.08
N ALA A 127 15.01 4.04 17.66
CA ALA A 127 15.32 5.10 18.61
C ALA A 127 15.91 4.59 19.94
N THR A 128 15.77 3.30 20.31
CA THR A 128 16.47 2.76 21.49
C THR A 128 17.96 2.52 21.27
N ALA A 129 18.43 2.65 20.03
CA ALA A 129 19.84 2.53 19.66
C ALA A 129 20.61 3.87 19.67
N LEU A 130 19.89 4.99 19.80
CA LEU A 130 20.43 6.37 19.78
C LEU A 130 20.46 6.94 21.20
#